data_AF-A0AAW9NJV4-F1
#
_entry.id   AF-A0AAW9NJV4-F1
#
_cell.length_a   1.000
_cell.length_b   1.000
_cell.length_c   1.000
_cell.angle_alpha   90.00
_cell.angle_beta   90.00
_cell.angle_gamma   90.00
#
_symmetry.space_group_name_H-M   'P 1'
#
loop_
_entity.id
_entity.type
_entity.pdbx_description
1 polymer ?
#
loop_
_entity_poly.entity_id
_entity_poly.type
_entity_poly.pdbx_seq_one_letter_code
_entity_poly.pdbx_strand_id
1 'polypeptide(L)'
;MIFVAISGFFGAISRFAISNWVKAHVKTNLPLATFAINLVGSFLLGVCIGIGPSSSTQLLAGTGFLGAFTTFSTFSVESVKLYESRGLLAAVTYLCLSCLFGILLAFAGWWVSSIR
;
A
#
# COMPACT_ATOMS: atom_id res chain seq x y z
N MET A 1 -10.32 19.53 -1.06
CA MET A 1 -11.30 18.43 -1.19
C MET A 1 -11.38 17.88 -2.61
N ILE A 2 -11.61 18.70 -3.64
CA ILE A 2 -11.65 18.23 -5.05
C ILE A 2 -10.38 17.45 -5.45
N PHE A 3 -9.20 17.96 -5.11
CA PHE A 3 -7.94 17.26 -5.37
C PHE A 3 -7.87 15.87 -4.75
N VAL A 4 -8.30 15.73 -3.49
CA VAL A 4 -8.36 14.44 -2.78
C VAL A 4 -9.35 13.50 -3.46
N ALA A 5 -10.53 14.01 -3.86
CA ALA A 5 -11.55 13.20 -4.54
C ALA A 5 -11.06 12.64 -5.89
N ILE A 6 -10.48 13.50 -6.73
CA ILE A 6 -10.00 13.09 -8.06
C ILE A 6 -8.84 12.11 -7.94
N SER A 7 -7.81 12.46 -7.16
CA SER A 7 -6.64 11.59 -7.01
C SER A 7 -6.96 10.29 -6.27
N GLY A 8 -7.87 10.34 -5.28
CA GLY A 8 -8.38 9.15 -4.59
C GLY A 8 -9.15 8.20 -5.50
N PHE A 9 -9.96 8.73 -6.43
CA PHE A 9 -10.61 7.91 -7.47
C PHE A 9 -9.57 7.14 -8.29
N PHE A 10 -8.52 7.81 -8.77
CA PHE A 10 -7.45 7.15 -9.53
C PHE A 10 -6.63 6.17 -8.68
N GLY A 11 -6.38 6.48 -7.41
CA GLY A 11 -5.72 5.56 -6.47
C GLY A 11 -6.52 4.27 -6.27
N ALA A 12 -7.82 4.39 -6.04
CA ALA A 12 -8.71 3.24 -5.86
C ALA A 12 -8.82 2.39 -7.14
N ILE A 13 -8.94 3.01 -8.32
CA ILE A 13 -8.95 2.30 -9.61
C ILE A 13 -7.64 1.58 -9.85
N SER A 14 -6.50 2.22 -9.58
CA SER A 14 -5.18 1.61 -9.75
C SER A 14 -5.03 0.38 -8.86
N ARG A 15 -5.41 0.50 -7.57
CA ARG A 15 -5.44 -0.64 -6.64
C ARG A 15 -6.32 -1.78 -7.15
N PHE A 16 -7.52 -1.46 -7.64
CA PHE A 16 -8.45 -2.45 -8.18
C PHE A 16 -7.88 -3.17 -9.41
N ALA A 17 -7.35 -2.40 -10.37
CA ALA A 17 -6.75 -2.94 -11.60
C ALA A 17 -5.57 -3.85 -11.31
N ILE A 18 -4.62 -3.42 -10.46
CA ILE A 18 -3.47 -4.24 -10.06
C ILE A 18 -3.92 -5.49 -9.30
N SER A 19 -4.90 -5.36 -8.40
CA SER A 19 -5.43 -6.51 -7.66
C SER A 19 -6.01 -7.57 -8.59
N ASN A 20 -6.78 -7.16 -9.60
CA ASN A 20 -7.35 -8.09 -10.57
C ASN A 20 -6.30 -8.67 -11.50
N TRP A 21 -5.33 -7.86 -11.93
CA TRP A 21 -4.23 -8.32 -12.78
C TRP A 21 -3.39 -9.40 -12.06
N VAL A 22 -3.02 -9.17 -10.80
CA VAL A 22 -2.28 -10.16 -9.99
C VAL A 22 -3.11 -11.44 -9.82
N LYS A 23 -4.40 -11.33 -9.49
CA LYS A 23 -5.29 -12.50 -9.35
C LYS A 23 -5.41 -13.32 -10.63
N ALA A 24 -5.39 -12.67 -11.80
CA ALA A 24 -5.49 -13.35 -13.08
C ALA A 24 -4.20 -14.11 -13.46
N HIS A 25 -3.03 -13.60 -13.07
CA HIS A 25 -1.73 -14.13 -13.50
C HIS A 25 -1.02 -14.97 -12.43
N VAL A 26 -1.35 -14.78 -11.16
CA VAL A 26 -0.67 -15.44 -10.03
C VAL A 26 -1.67 -16.31 -9.28
N LYS A 27 -1.58 -17.64 -9.49
CA LYS A 27 -2.41 -18.62 -8.79
C LYS A 27 -1.82 -18.92 -7.41
N THR A 28 -2.27 -18.20 -6.40
CA THR A 28 -1.87 -18.41 -5.01
C THR A 28 -3.02 -18.07 -4.06
N ASN A 29 -3.05 -18.70 -2.89
CA ASN A 29 -3.97 -18.32 -1.83
C ASN A 29 -3.38 -17.24 -0.91
N LEU A 30 -2.16 -16.77 -1.20
CA LEU A 30 -1.54 -15.67 -0.47
C LEU A 30 -2.02 -14.32 -1.02
N PRO A 31 -2.28 -13.32 -0.16
CA PRO A 31 -2.72 -11.99 -0.56
C PRO A 31 -1.58 -11.12 -1.14
N LEU A 32 -0.91 -11.61 -2.20
CA LEU A 32 0.27 -10.94 -2.79
C LEU A 32 -0.04 -9.59 -3.43
N ALA A 33 -1.26 -9.40 -3.94
CA ALA A 33 -1.67 -8.14 -4.54
C ALA A 33 -1.66 -7.01 -3.49
N THR A 34 -2.39 -7.19 -2.40
CA THR A 34 -2.49 -6.22 -1.30
C THR A 34 -1.12 -6.00 -0.66
N PHE A 35 -0.34 -7.06 -0.48
CA PHE A 35 1.05 -6.97 -0.02
C PHE A 35 1.86 -6.00 -0.88
N ALA A 36 1.95 -6.26 -2.19
CA ALA A 36 2.75 -5.46 -3.11
C ALA A 36 2.26 -4.00 -3.19
N ILE A 37 0.95 -3.80 -3.26
CA ILE A 37 0.32 -2.48 -3.33
C ILE A 37 0.66 -1.65 -2.08
N ASN A 38 0.54 -2.24 -0.89
CA ASN A 38 0.87 -1.55 0.36
C ASN A 38 2.37 -1.25 0.44
N LEU A 39 3.25 -2.18 0.07
CA LEU A 39 4.70 -1.97 0.07
C LEU A 39 5.15 -0.84 -0.89
N VAL A 40 4.67 -0.88 -2.13
CA VAL A 40 4.94 0.17 -3.12
C VAL A 40 4.38 1.51 -2.64
N GLY A 41 3.15 1.50 -2.12
CA GLY A 41 2.52 2.71 -1.60
C GLY A 41 3.26 3.30 -0.40
N SER A 42 3.74 2.48 0.52
CA SER A 42 4.57 2.92 1.65
C SER A 42 5.87 3.58 1.19
N PHE A 43 6.58 2.97 0.23
CA PHE A 43 7.79 3.58 -0.35
C PHE A 43 7.50 4.94 -0.98
N LEU A 44 6.50 5.00 -1.87
CA LEU A 44 6.14 6.22 -2.59
C LEU A 44 5.63 7.31 -1.64
N LEU A 45 4.92 6.94 -0.57
CA LEU A 45 4.50 7.90 0.45
C LEU A 45 5.71 8.43 1.23
N GLY A 46 6.66 7.57 1.57
CA GLY A 46 7.95 7.97 2.15
C GLY A 46 8.67 9.01 1.30
N VAL A 47 8.82 8.75 -0.01
CA VAL A 47 9.39 9.71 -0.98
C VAL A 47 8.58 11.00 -1.00
N CYS A 48 7.25 10.90 -1.10
CA CYS A 48 6.36 12.05 -1.17
C CYS A 48 6.49 12.96 0.04
N ILE A 49 6.67 12.41 1.24
CA ILE A 49 6.84 13.20 2.47
C ILE A 49 8.27 13.73 2.59
N GLY A 50 9.29 12.94 2.25
CA GLY A 50 10.69 13.34 2.42
C GLY A 50 11.14 14.47 1.49
N ILE A 51 10.48 14.67 0.33
CA ILE A 51 10.74 15.84 -0.53
C ILE A 51 10.19 17.18 0.03
N GLY A 52 9.50 17.18 1.17
CA GLY A 52 8.87 18.38 1.74
C GLY A 52 7.80 18.96 0.81
N PRO A 53 6.74 18.21 0.49
CA PRO A 53 5.78 18.58 -0.55
C PRO A 53 4.98 19.83 -0.15
N SER A 54 4.56 20.62 -1.14
CA SER A 54 3.55 21.66 -0.91
C SER A 54 2.24 21.04 -0.41
N SER A 55 1.42 21.81 0.30
CA SER A 55 0.14 21.32 0.83
C SER A 55 -0.75 20.69 -0.26
N SER A 56 -0.78 21.27 -1.46
CA SER A 56 -1.54 20.72 -2.59
C SER A 56 -0.98 19.38 -3.06
N THR A 57 0.34 19.23 -3.11
CA THR A 57 1.00 17.97 -3.50
C THR A 57 0.75 16.89 -2.45
N GLN A 58 0.81 17.24 -1.16
CA GLN A 58 0.50 16.31 -0.07
C GLN A 58 -0.95 15.82 -0.13
N LEU A 59 -1.90 16.70 -0.44
CA LEU A 59 -3.30 16.32 -0.61
C LEU A 59 -3.53 15.45 -1.85
N LEU A 60 -2.87 15.75 -2.97
CA LEU A 60 -3.01 15.02 -4.24
C LEU A 60 -2.34 13.65 -4.18
N ALA A 61 -1.04 13.61 -3.92
CA ALA A 61 -0.24 12.41 -3.98
C ALA A 61 -0.37 11.58 -2.68
N GLY A 62 -0.23 12.22 -1.52
CA GLY A 62 -0.25 11.55 -0.22
C GLY A 62 -1.67 11.13 0.19
N THR A 63 -2.49 12.09 0.60
CA THR A 63 -3.84 11.82 1.15
C THR A 63 -4.78 11.21 0.11
N GLY A 64 -4.78 11.74 -1.11
CA GLY A 64 -5.68 11.31 -2.17
C GLY A 64 -5.23 10.00 -2.82
N PHE A 65 -4.25 10.07 -3.73
CA PHE A 65 -3.83 8.90 -4.52
C PHE A 65 -3.28 7.78 -3.64
N LEU A 66 -2.19 8.00 -2.89
CA LEU A 66 -1.53 6.95 -2.10
C LEU A 66 -2.40 6.45 -0.96
N GLY A 67 -3.21 7.32 -0.36
CA GLY A 67 -4.20 6.96 0.65
C GLY A 67 -5.27 6.01 0.12
N ALA A 68 -5.77 6.20 -1.11
CA ALA A 68 -6.76 5.30 -1.73
C ALA A 68 -6.13 4.09 -2.44
N PHE A 69 -4.89 4.23 -2.90
CA PHE A 69 -4.09 3.18 -3.52
C PHE A 69 -3.70 2.11 -2.50
N THR A 70 -3.35 2.49 -1.27
CA THR A 70 -3.06 1.54 -0.18
C THR A 70 -4.33 1.15 0.57
N THR A 71 -4.32 0.05 1.31
CA THR A 71 -5.48 -0.39 2.08
C THR A 71 -5.10 -1.21 3.31
N PHE A 72 -5.43 -0.68 4.50
CA PHE A 72 -5.30 -1.43 5.76
C PHE A 72 -6.49 -2.37 5.99
N SER A 73 -7.71 -1.96 5.66
CA SER A 73 -8.92 -2.77 5.88
C SER A 73 -8.92 -4.08 5.09
N THR A 74 -8.48 -4.06 3.83
CA THR A 74 -8.36 -5.28 3.01
C THR A 74 -7.29 -6.20 3.59
N PHE A 75 -6.13 -5.66 3.95
CA PHE A 75 -5.05 -6.38 4.62
C PHE A 75 -5.52 -7.09 5.90
N SER A 76 -6.30 -6.40 6.74
CA SER A 76 -6.83 -6.98 7.99
C SER A 76 -7.77 -8.15 7.72
N VAL A 77 -8.71 -8.00 6.78
CA VAL A 77 -9.64 -9.08 6.40
C VAL A 77 -8.89 -10.26 5.78
N GLU A 78 -7.89 -10.00 4.93
CA GLU A 78 -7.04 -11.05 4.36
C GLU A 78 -6.23 -11.79 5.41
N SER A 79 -5.78 -11.10 6.46
CA SER A 79 -5.07 -11.73 7.58
C SER A 79 -5.97 -12.72 8.33
N VAL A 80 -7.24 -12.36 8.56
CA VAL A 80 -8.25 -13.25 9.16
C VAL A 80 -8.53 -14.44 8.24
N LYS A 81 -8.74 -14.21 6.95
CA LYS A 81 -8.96 -15.28 5.97
C LYS A 81 -7.76 -16.21 5.83
N LEU A 82 -6.55 -15.69 5.97
CA LEU A 82 -5.32 -16.47 5.93
C LEU A 82 -5.19 -17.35 7.19
N TYR A 83 -5.62 -16.84 8.35
CA TYR A 83 -5.73 -17.63 9.56
C TYR A 83 -6.72 -18.78 9.39
N GLU A 84 -7.92 -18.50 8.87
CA GLU A 84 -8.94 -19.54 8.64
C GLU A 84 -8.49 -20.61 7.64
N SER A 85 -7.78 -20.21 6.58
CA SER A 85 -7.41 -21.12 5.49
C SER A 85 -6.06 -21.82 5.66
N ARG A 86 -5.10 -21.22 6.37
CA ARG A 86 -3.70 -21.71 6.49
C ARG A 86 -3.15 -21.69 7.92
N GLY A 87 -3.94 -21.27 8.90
CA GLY A 87 -3.57 -21.28 10.31
C GLY A 87 -2.75 -20.07 10.77
N LEU A 88 -2.41 -20.08 12.05
CA LEU A 88 -1.79 -18.95 12.77
C LEU A 88 -0.45 -18.51 12.18
N LEU A 89 0.43 -19.46 11.83
CA LEU A 89 1.77 -19.15 11.34
C LEU A 89 1.71 -18.32 10.04
N ALA A 90 0.81 -18.68 9.12
CA ALA A 90 0.66 -17.95 7.86
C ALA A 90 0.13 -16.53 8.06
N ALA A 91 -0.90 -16.38 8.91
CA ALA A 91 -1.48 -15.07 9.23
C ALA A 91 -0.47 -14.13 9.90
N VAL A 92 0.24 -14.63 10.93
CA VAL A 92 1.26 -13.85 11.63
C VAL A 92 2.42 -13.49 10.70
N THR A 93 2.86 -14.43 9.86
CA THR A 93 3.92 -14.15 8.87
C THR A 93 3.49 -13.03 7.92
N TYR A 94 2.27 -13.10 7.35
CA TYR A 94 1.77 -12.05 6.46
C TYR A 94 1.68 -10.68 7.16
N LEU A 95 1.19 -10.64 8.40
CA LEU A 95 1.10 -9.43 9.20
C LEU A 95 2.48 -8.84 9.48
N CYS A 96 3.40 -9.64 10.02
CA CYS A 96 4.74 -9.20 10.38
C CYS A 96 5.53 -8.71 9.17
N LEU A 97 5.50 -9.45 8.05
CA LEU A 97 6.20 -9.04 6.84
C LEU A 97 5.61 -7.77 6.24
N SER A 98 4.27 -7.63 6.22
CA SER A 98 3.61 -6.43 5.70
C SER A 98 3.99 -5.18 6.50
N CYS A 99 3.95 -5.27 7.83
CA CYS A 99 4.31 -4.16 8.70
C CYS A 99 5.82 -3.85 8.63
N LEU A 100 6.67 -4.87 8.74
CA LEU A 100 8.12 -4.70 8.74
C LEU A 100 8.58 -4.07 7.42
N PHE A 101 8.26 -4.69 6.28
CA PHE A 101 8.68 -4.16 4.99
C PHE A 101 7.99 -2.85 4.64
N GLY A 102 6.73 -2.64 5.06
CA GLY A 102 6.05 -1.37 4.87
C GLY A 102 6.78 -0.22 5.55
N ILE A 103 7.17 -0.40 6.82
CA ILE A 103 7.94 0.61 7.57
C ILE A 103 9.33 0.80 6.94
N LEU A 104 10.04 -0.28 6.63
CA LEU A 104 11.37 -0.20 6.01
C LEU A 104 11.33 0.55 4.67
N LEU A 105 10.32 0.30 3.85
CA LEU A 105 10.16 0.96 2.56
C LEU A 105 9.74 2.41 2.70
N ALA A 106 8.86 2.74 3.65
CA ALA A 106 8.53 4.14 3.96
C ALA A 106 9.79 4.91 4.40
N PHE A 107 10.59 4.31 5.28
CA PHE A 107 11.87 4.90 5.71
C PHE A 107 12.85 5.03 4.54
N ALA A 108 12.99 4.00 3.71
CA ALA A 108 13.86 4.04 2.53
C ALA A 108 13.44 5.13 1.54
N GLY A 109 12.14 5.28 1.28
CA GLY A 109 11.61 6.34 0.41
C GLY A 109 11.89 7.73 0.97
N TRP A 110 11.67 7.92 2.27
CA TRP A 110 12.01 9.16 2.95
C TRP A 110 13.51 9.46 2.90
N TRP A 111 14.35 8.47 3.17
CA TRP A 111 15.81 8.59 3.13
C TRP A 111 16.32 8.94 1.73
N VAL A 112 15.86 8.25 0.69
CA VAL A 112 16.32 8.52 -0.69
C VAL A 112 15.93 9.94 -1.13
N SER A 113 14.80 10.46 -0.67
CA SER A 113 14.37 11.82 -0.99
C SER A 113 15.12 12.91 -0.21
N SER A 114 15.73 12.57 0.93
CA SER A 114 16.50 13.51 1.76
C SER A 114 17.97 13.63 1.37
N ILE A 115 18.49 12.81 0.46
CA ILE A 115 19.87 12.90 -0.09
C ILE A 115 20.01 14.05 -1.12
N ARG A 116 19.17 15.09 -1.02
CA ARG A 116 19.25 16.29 -1.87
C ARG A 116 20.14 17.36 -1.25
#